data_AF-A0A924J8H1-F1
#
_entry.id   AF-A0A924J8H1-F1
#
_cell.length_a   1.000
_cell.length_b   1.000
_cell.length_c   1.000
_cell.angle_alpha   90.00
_cell.angle_beta   90.00
_cell.angle_gamma   90.00
#
_symmetry.space_group_name_H-M   'P 1'
#
loop_
_entity.id
_entity.type
_entity.pdbx_description
1 polymer ?
#
loop_
_entity_poly.entity_id
_entity_poly.type
_entity_poly.pdbx_seq_one_letter_code
_entity_poly.pdbx_strand_id
1 'polypeptide(L)'
;MEKQEKIKILYVDDEINNLTGFKASFRINYNIMIAVNATDAIEHLSSHPDIRVIFCDQKMPGKTGVEFFEEIRSRYPKPIRILLTGYADIESVIDSINLGNVFRYVKKPWKDADILAAINEGNKFYVSNSLLAVQNEELQKAYNELDKFSYSVTHDMRGPLLSILGAVEAAQHMDDITDIRKMLELMKKSVSNLDDFIKSIHDYYNLNRGELEIQEIDFNKIVTEQTKIFNFTYLVSDVHFKTSIQQKEVFRGDQVSIKLILNNLLSNAFKYQIKENKNKRVELKILVENGKAI
;
A
#
# COMPACT_ATOMS: atom_id res chain seq x y z
N MET A 1 29.54 -1.24 -10.07
CA MET A 1 29.18 -1.37 -8.65
C MET A 1 28.60 -0.05 -8.19
N GLU A 2 27.31 -0.01 -7.88
CA GLU A 2 26.69 1.17 -7.25
C GLU A 2 27.44 1.48 -5.95
N LYS A 3 27.88 2.73 -5.81
CA LYS A 3 28.64 3.18 -4.64
C LYS A 3 27.65 3.24 -3.48
N GLN A 4 27.67 2.22 -2.61
CA GLN A 4 26.80 2.15 -1.45
C GLN A 4 26.98 3.43 -0.62
N GLU A 5 25.88 4.17 -0.41
CA GLU A 5 25.93 5.47 0.22
C GLU A 5 26.41 5.33 1.68
N LYS A 6 27.37 6.16 2.09
CA LYS A 6 27.96 6.07 3.43
C LYS A 6 26.91 6.40 4.48
N ILE A 7 26.85 5.61 5.56
CA ILE A 7 25.97 5.87 6.70
C ILE A 7 26.28 7.27 7.27
N LYS A 8 25.24 8.07 7.50
CA LYS A 8 25.33 9.38 8.14
C LYS A 8 25.25 9.24 9.66
N ILE A 9 26.27 9.77 10.33
CA ILE A 9 26.45 9.73 11.77
C ILE A 9 26.60 11.15 12.26
N LEU A 10 25.87 11.51 13.31
CA LEU A 10 26.04 12.76 14.02
C LEU A 10 26.86 12.50 15.30
N TYR A 11 27.89 13.30 15.52
CA TYR A 11 28.66 13.30 16.75
C TYR A 11 28.57 14.65 17.44
N VAL A 12 28.15 14.65 18.71
CA VAL A 12 27.94 15.84 19.53
C VAL A 12 28.88 15.78 20.74
N ASP A 13 29.72 16.81 20.88
CA ASP A 13 30.73 16.95 21.94
C ASP A 13 31.15 18.42 22.00
N ASP A 14 31.32 19.00 23.18
CA ASP A 14 31.67 20.41 23.35
C ASP A 14 33.16 20.69 23.06
N GLU A 15 34.00 19.66 23.07
CA GLU A 15 35.43 19.79 22.78
C GLU A 15 35.72 19.58 21.27
N ILE A 16 36.16 20.66 20.60
CA ILE A 16 36.49 20.66 19.16
C ILE A 16 37.54 19.59 18.79
N ASN A 17 38.47 19.31 19.70
CA ASN A 17 39.51 18.29 19.48
C ASN A 17 38.90 16.88 19.39
N ASN A 18 37.92 16.56 20.24
CA ASN A 18 37.21 15.28 20.21
C ASN A 18 36.46 15.14 18.89
N LEU A 19 35.70 16.17 18.49
CA LEU A 19 34.97 16.21 17.22
C LEU A 19 35.88 15.96 16.01
N THR A 20 37.02 16.66 15.98
CA THR A 20 37.98 16.55 14.88
C THR A 20 38.64 15.19 14.84
N GLY A 21 39.04 14.65 16.00
CA GLY A 21 39.61 13.31 16.13
C GLY A 21 38.64 12.22 15.67
N PHE A 22 37.41 12.24 16.16
CA PHE A 22 36.37 11.28 15.77
C PHE A 22 36.10 11.32 14.26
N LYS A 23 35.92 12.53 13.69
CA LYS A 23 35.73 12.69 12.26
C LYS A 23 36.92 12.17 11.45
N ALA A 24 38.15 12.43 11.89
CA ALA A 24 39.35 11.94 11.23
C ALA A 24 39.43 10.41 11.21
N SER A 25 39.10 9.74 12.33
CA SER A 25 39.13 8.28 12.44
C SER A 25 38.08 7.58 11.57
N PHE A 26 36.89 8.17 11.41
CA PHE A 26 35.72 7.45 10.85
C PHE A 26 35.23 7.94 9.48
N ARG A 27 35.73 9.07 8.95
CA ARG A 27 35.31 9.65 7.64
C ARG A 27 35.55 8.74 6.43
N ILE A 28 36.47 7.78 6.52
CA ILE A 28 36.77 6.86 5.41
C ILE A 28 35.55 5.98 5.12
N ASN A 29 34.88 5.47 6.15
CA ASN A 29 33.75 4.54 6.01
C ASN A 29 32.38 5.21 6.17
N TYR A 30 32.31 6.33 6.88
CA TYR A 30 31.04 6.98 7.23
C TYR A 30 31.02 8.46 6.85
N ASN A 31 29.82 9.03 6.76
CA ASN A 31 29.64 10.46 6.65
C ASN A 31 29.41 11.04 8.05
N ILE A 32 30.43 11.70 8.60
CA ILE A 32 30.42 12.21 9.96
C ILE A 32 30.05 13.70 9.96
N MET A 33 28.91 14.00 10.58
CA MET A 33 28.47 15.33 10.97
C MET A 33 28.90 15.57 12.42
N ILE A 34 29.36 16.78 12.72
CA ILE A 34 29.85 17.16 14.04
C ILE A 34 29.05 18.36 14.54
N ALA A 35 28.76 18.40 15.83
CA ALA A 35 28.07 19.50 16.48
C ALA A 35 28.74 19.81 17.81
N VAL A 36 28.99 21.09 18.11
CA VAL A 36 29.64 21.50 19.37
C VAL A 36 28.67 21.67 20.52
N ASN A 37 27.36 21.59 20.26
CA ASN A 37 26.30 21.71 21.26
C ASN A 37 24.99 21.09 20.75
N ALA A 38 23.98 21.03 21.62
CA ALA A 38 22.67 20.48 21.30
C ALA A 38 21.90 21.27 20.21
N THR A 39 22.06 22.59 20.14
CA THR A 39 21.39 23.43 19.15
C THR A 39 21.89 23.12 17.73
N ASP A 40 23.21 23.07 17.55
CA ASP A 40 23.84 22.70 16.28
C ASP A 40 23.46 21.27 15.86
N ALA A 41 23.35 20.36 16.83
CA ALA A 41 22.94 18.98 16.59
C ALA A 41 21.49 18.91 16.03
N ILE A 42 20.58 19.73 16.54
CA ILE A 42 19.19 19.82 16.05
C ILE A 42 19.13 20.39 14.63
N GLU A 43 19.99 21.35 14.30
CA GLU A 43 20.08 21.88 12.94
C GLU A 43 20.52 20.79 11.94
N HIS A 44 21.50 19.97 12.33
CA HIS A 44 21.91 18.81 11.54
C HIS A 44 20.78 17.79 11.35
N LEU A 45 20.06 17.45 12.42
CA LEU A 45 18.91 16.52 12.36
C LEU A 45 17.77 17.03 11.48
N SER A 46 17.55 18.35 11.47
CA SER A 46 16.55 18.99 10.61
C SER A 46 16.96 18.94 9.14
N SER A 47 18.22 19.21 8.85
CA SER A 47 18.74 19.28 7.47
C SER A 47 19.05 17.89 6.87
N HIS A 48 19.20 16.87 7.72
CA HIS A 48 19.61 15.52 7.32
C HIS A 48 18.74 14.45 8.01
N PRO A 49 17.50 14.23 7.54
CA PRO A 49 16.56 13.29 8.14
C PRO A 49 17.02 11.82 8.04
N ASP A 50 18.07 11.54 7.27
CA ASP A 50 18.64 10.21 7.04
C ASP A 50 19.87 9.91 7.94
N ILE A 51 20.17 10.76 8.92
CA ILE A 51 21.08 10.42 10.03
C ILE A 51 20.56 9.16 10.72
N ARG A 52 21.41 8.14 10.84
CA ARG A 52 21.01 6.84 11.40
C ARG A 52 21.49 6.64 12.83
N VAL A 53 22.62 7.23 13.18
CA VAL A 53 23.26 7.05 14.49
C VAL A 53 23.73 8.41 15.01
N ILE A 54 23.50 8.66 16.29
CA ILE A 54 23.93 9.83 17.01
C ILE A 54 24.82 9.36 18.17
N PHE A 55 26.04 9.88 18.22
CA PHE A 55 26.88 9.83 19.40
C PHE A 55 26.79 11.18 20.11
N CYS A 56 26.61 11.17 21.42
CA CYS A 56 26.56 12.39 22.22
C CYS A 56 27.40 12.22 23.47
N ASP A 57 28.24 13.19 23.79
CA ASP A 57 28.86 13.24 25.12
C ASP A 57 27.81 13.48 26.21
N GLN A 58 28.02 12.88 27.38
CA GLN A 58 27.11 13.05 28.51
C GLN A 58 27.29 14.42 29.19
N LYS A 59 28.52 14.93 29.29
CA LYS A 59 28.86 16.14 30.04
C LYS A 59 29.20 17.28 29.09
N MET A 60 28.16 17.96 28.62
CA MET A 60 28.30 19.18 27.83
C MET A 60 27.80 20.39 28.62
N PRO A 61 28.38 21.59 28.43
CA PRO A 61 27.88 22.82 29.02
C PRO A 61 26.40 23.09 28.66
N GLY A 62 25.61 23.44 29.67
CA GLY A 62 24.22 23.86 29.51
C GLY A 62 23.20 22.72 29.39
N LYS A 63 23.48 21.66 28.64
CA LYS A 63 22.57 20.52 28.45
C LYS A 63 23.34 19.20 28.36
N THR A 64 22.98 18.22 29.17
CA THR A 64 23.57 16.89 29.15
C THR A 64 23.14 16.07 27.94
N GLY A 65 23.89 15.02 27.60
CA GLY A 65 23.55 14.14 26.48
C GLY A 65 22.20 13.43 26.64
N VAL A 66 21.85 13.03 27.88
CA VAL A 66 20.53 12.45 28.19
C VAL A 66 19.40 13.46 27.97
N GLU A 67 19.53 14.68 28.47
CA GLU A 67 18.52 15.74 28.27
C GLU A 67 18.34 16.09 26.79
N PHE A 68 19.44 16.14 26.03
CA PHE A 68 19.39 16.30 24.57
C PHE A 68 18.63 15.15 23.89
N PHE A 69 18.92 13.90 24.27
CA PHE A 69 18.24 12.73 23.71
C PHE A 69 16.75 12.66 24.05
N GLU A 70 16.36 13.13 25.23
CA GLU A 70 14.96 13.28 25.63
C GLU A 70 14.24 14.32 24.76
N GLU A 71 14.86 15.48 24.53
CA GLU A 71 14.31 16.56 23.71
C GLU A 71 14.04 16.12 22.26
N ILE A 72 15.01 15.44 21.63
CA ILE A 72 14.89 15.09 20.20
C ILE A 72 13.98 13.87 19.96
N ARG A 73 13.58 13.14 21.00
CA ARG A 73 12.91 11.84 20.88
C ARG A 73 11.61 11.89 20.08
N SER A 74 10.76 12.88 20.33
CA SER A 74 9.44 12.98 19.69
C SER A 74 9.55 13.44 18.24
N ARG A 75 10.47 14.38 17.97
CA ARG A 75 10.66 14.99 16.65
C ARG A 75 11.53 14.14 15.72
N TYR A 76 12.53 13.46 16.27
CA TYR A 76 13.48 12.60 15.54
C TYR A 76 13.55 11.22 16.21
N PRO A 77 12.48 10.40 16.11
CA PRO A 77 12.42 9.11 16.80
C PRO A 77 13.28 8.01 16.16
N LYS A 78 13.69 8.18 14.89
CA LYS A 78 14.36 7.14 14.09
C LYS A 78 15.85 6.95 14.40
N PRO A 79 16.68 8.00 14.52
CA PRO A 79 18.11 7.82 14.72
C PRO A 79 18.43 7.10 16.03
N ILE A 80 19.45 6.23 16.00
CA ILE A 80 19.88 5.48 17.18
C ILE A 80 20.78 6.36 18.04
N ARG A 81 20.44 6.46 19.32
CA ARG A 81 21.08 7.35 20.29
C ARG A 81 22.09 6.58 21.12
N ILE A 82 23.35 6.94 21.01
CA ILE A 82 24.47 6.33 21.72
C ILE A 82 25.14 7.38 22.60
N LEU A 83 25.22 7.11 23.89
CA LEU A 83 25.80 8.04 24.85
C LEU A 83 27.28 7.72 25.08
N LEU A 84 28.14 8.74 25.08
CA LEU A 84 29.53 8.64 25.49
C LEU A 84 29.67 9.11 26.94
N THR A 85 30.35 8.33 27.79
CA THR A 85 30.36 8.53 29.25
C THR A 85 31.73 8.26 29.86
N GLY A 86 32.13 9.07 30.86
CA GLY A 86 33.33 8.84 31.66
C GLY A 86 33.11 7.86 32.82
N TYR A 87 34.19 7.43 33.49
CA TYR A 87 34.13 6.47 34.62
C TYR A 87 33.18 6.89 35.76
N ALA A 88 33.06 8.19 36.04
CA ALA A 88 32.27 8.72 37.15
C ALA A 88 30.77 8.85 36.85
N ASP A 89 30.34 8.62 35.60
CA ASP A 89 28.95 8.87 35.16
C ASP A 89 28.13 7.57 35.05
N ILE A 90 28.74 6.40 35.24
CA ILE A 90 28.08 5.11 35.01
C ILE A 90 26.97 4.86 36.04
N GLU A 91 27.19 5.22 37.31
CA GLU A 91 26.19 5.01 38.38
C GLU A 91 24.98 5.95 38.23
N SER A 92 25.17 7.21 37.81
CA SER A 92 24.08 8.15 37.56
C SER A 92 23.35 7.91 36.23
N VAL A 93 24.00 7.27 35.26
CA VAL A 93 23.38 6.87 33.99
C VAL A 93 22.44 5.67 34.16
N ILE A 94 22.68 4.78 35.13
CA ILE A 94 21.82 3.60 35.36
C ILE A 94 20.42 3.99 35.85
N ASP A 95 20.29 5.01 36.70
CA ASP A 95 18.99 5.46 37.21
C ASP A 95 18.18 6.27 36.18
N SER A 96 18.85 6.88 35.19
CA SER A 96 18.21 7.63 34.10
C SER A 96 17.73 6.75 32.92
N ILE A 97 18.02 5.43 32.97
CA ILE A 97 17.59 4.43 31.98
C ILE A 97 16.07 4.42 31.78
N ASN A 98 15.30 4.83 32.80
CA ASN A 98 13.84 4.86 32.71
C ASN A 98 13.25 6.12 32.04
N LEU A 99 14.03 7.20 31.83
CA LEU A 99 13.51 8.44 31.24
C LEU A 99 13.94 8.70 29.78
N GLY A 100 15.09 8.20 29.30
CA GLY A 100 15.73 8.76 28.08
C GLY A 100 15.83 7.91 26.78
N ASN A 101 15.56 6.61 26.77
CA ASN A 101 15.68 5.73 25.57
C ASN A 101 17.04 5.80 24.80
N VAL A 102 18.15 5.76 25.54
CA VAL A 102 19.49 5.53 24.97
C VAL A 102 19.61 4.07 24.53
N PHE A 103 20.13 3.80 23.32
CA PHE A 103 20.30 2.45 22.81
C PHE A 103 21.51 1.75 23.43
N ARG A 104 22.62 2.47 23.57
CA ARG A 104 23.88 1.95 24.08
C ARG A 104 24.72 3.07 24.70
N TYR A 105 25.55 2.73 25.68
CA TYR A 105 26.61 3.60 26.16
C TYR A 105 27.99 3.11 25.69
N VAL A 106 28.89 4.04 25.43
CA VAL A 106 30.31 3.75 25.14
C VAL A 106 31.16 4.55 26.11
N LYS A 107 32.10 3.84 26.75
CA LYS A 107 32.94 4.40 27.81
C LYS A 107 34.13 5.17 27.23
N LYS A 108 34.42 6.35 27.79
CA LYS A 108 35.64 7.13 27.51
C LYS A 108 36.79 6.70 28.47
N PRO A 109 38.04 6.54 27.99
CA PRO A 109 38.45 6.57 26.58
C PRO A 109 37.98 5.30 25.84
N TRP A 110 37.53 5.46 24.60
CA TRP A 110 37.05 4.35 23.77
C TRP A 110 38.15 3.80 22.86
N LYS A 111 38.01 2.55 22.43
CA LYS A 111 38.77 2.01 21.31
C LYS A 111 37.94 2.14 20.04
N ASP A 112 38.59 2.27 18.89
CA ASP A 112 37.88 2.34 17.59
C ASP A 112 36.97 1.13 17.37
N ALA A 113 37.38 -0.05 17.85
CA ALA A 113 36.56 -1.26 17.81
C ALA A 113 35.21 -1.11 18.54
N ASP A 114 35.18 -0.37 19.66
CA ASP A 114 33.96 -0.16 20.45
C ASP A 114 32.97 0.72 19.69
N ILE A 115 33.46 1.79 19.05
CA ILE A 115 32.66 2.69 18.22
C ILE A 115 32.15 1.95 16.98
N LEU A 116 32.99 1.17 16.31
CA LEU A 116 32.59 0.38 15.14
C LEU A 116 31.51 -0.64 15.50
N ALA A 117 31.63 -1.33 16.63
CA ALA A 117 30.60 -2.24 17.11
C ALA A 117 29.28 -1.50 17.36
N ALA A 118 29.34 -0.34 18.02
CA ALA A 118 28.16 0.47 18.33
C ALA A 118 27.48 1.03 17.06
N ILE A 119 28.25 1.48 16.07
CA ILE A 119 27.72 1.90 14.75
C ILE A 119 27.03 0.74 14.05
N ASN A 120 27.67 -0.43 14.00
CA ASN A 120 27.15 -1.60 13.29
C ASN A 120 25.84 -2.10 13.92
N GLU A 121 25.80 -2.24 15.24
CA GLU A 121 24.60 -2.62 15.97
C GLU A 121 23.48 -1.58 15.83
N GLY A 122 23.82 -0.29 16.00
CA GLY A 122 22.86 0.80 15.85
C GLY A 122 22.29 0.88 14.44
N ASN A 123 23.12 0.81 13.40
CA ASN A 123 22.64 0.82 12.02
C ASN A 123 21.80 -0.44 11.69
N LYS A 124 22.17 -1.62 12.19
CA LYS A 124 21.33 -2.83 12.04
C LYS A 124 19.96 -2.61 12.67
N PHE A 125 19.90 -2.08 13.89
CA PHE A 125 18.64 -1.81 14.58
C PHE A 125 17.81 -0.73 13.86
N TYR A 126 18.44 0.33 13.36
CA TYR A 126 17.80 1.36 12.54
C TYR A 126 17.12 0.77 11.31
N VAL A 127 17.86 -0.06 10.55
CA VAL A 127 17.37 -0.68 9.32
C VAL A 127 16.23 -1.65 9.64
N SER A 128 16.37 -2.50 10.65
CA SER A 128 15.33 -3.45 11.04
C SER A 128 14.03 -2.74 11.46
N ASN A 129 14.11 -1.70 12.28
CA ASN A 129 12.91 -0.95 12.69
C ASN A 129 12.29 -0.16 11.54
N SER A 130 13.11 0.38 10.64
CA SER A 130 12.61 1.07 9.44
C SER A 130 11.88 0.09 8.53
N LEU A 131 12.43 -1.10 8.32
CA LEU A 131 11.80 -2.17 7.53
C LEU A 131 10.51 -2.65 8.19
N LEU A 132 10.52 -2.87 9.51
CA LEU A 132 9.33 -3.27 10.27
C LEU A 132 8.21 -2.22 10.17
N ALA A 133 8.56 -0.93 10.24
CA ALA A 133 7.59 0.14 10.08
C ALA A 133 6.94 0.14 8.68
N VAL A 134 7.74 -0.07 7.63
CA VAL A 134 7.23 -0.19 6.25
C VAL A 134 6.33 -1.42 6.10
N GLN A 135 6.77 -2.57 6.59
CA GLN A 135 5.97 -3.81 6.54
C GLN A 135 4.65 -3.68 7.31
N ASN A 136 4.65 -3.02 8.46
CA ASN A 136 3.43 -2.75 9.22
C ASN A 136 2.48 -1.82 8.45
N GLU A 137 3.00 -0.81 7.75
CA GLU A 137 2.18 0.06 6.92
C GLU A 137 1.56 -0.70 5.73
N GLU A 138 2.34 -1.53 5.04
CA GLU A 138 1.87 -2.38 3.95
C GLU A 138 0.81 -3.39 4.44
N LEU A 139 1.06 -4.04 5.57
CA LEU A 139 0.12 -4.97 6.18
C LEU A 139 -1.18 -4.27 6.57
N GLN A 140 -1.11 -3.06 7.13
CA GLN A 140 -2.29 -2.28 7.49
C GLN A 140 -3.10 -1.88 6.26
N LYS A 141 -2.44 -1.50 5.15
CA LYS A 141 -3.11 -1.22 3.87
C LYS A 141 -3.84 -2.45 3.34
N ALA A 142 -3.15 -3.59 3.27
CA ALA A 142 -3.75 -4.86 2.84
C ALA A 142 -4.92 -5.28 3.74
N TYR A 143 -4.80 -5.10 5.06
CA TYR A 143 -5.87 -5.37 6.01
C TYR A 143 -7.09 -4.49 5.77
N ASN A 144 -6.89 -3.17 5.58
CA ASN A 144 -7.98 -2.23 5.31
C ASN A 144 -8.68 -2.52 3.97
N GLU A 145 -7.95 -2.99 2.95
CA GLU A 145 -8.53 -3.42 1.67
C GLU A 145 -9.37 -4.70 1.85
N LEU A 146 -8.86 -5.68 2.60
CA LEU A 146 -9.58 -6.91 2.91
C LEU A 146 -10.86 -6.65 3.72
N ASP A 147 -10.80 -5.74 4.70
CA ASP A 147 -11.95 -5.39 5.54
C ASP A 147 -13.05 -4.71 4.71
N LYS A 148 -12.67 -3.74 3.86
CA LYS A 148 -13.59 -3.11 2.89
C LYS A 148 -14.22 -4.14 1.94
N PHE A 149 -13.40 -5.05 1.41
CA PHE A 149 -13.88 -6.13 0.57
C PHE A 149 -14.91 -7.00 1.31
N SER A 150 -14.57 -7.49 2.51
CA SER A 150 -15.44 -8.36 3.31
C SER A 150 -16.77 -7.69 3.66
N TYR A 151 -16.74 -6.40 4.00
CA TYR A 151 -17.94 -5.61 4.25
C TYR A 151 -18.81 -5.50 2.99
N SER A 152 -18.23 -5.16 1.85
CA SER A 152 -18.96 -5.03 0.57
C SER A 152 -19.61 -6.34 0.16
N VAL A 153 -18.89 -7.47 0.26
CA VAL A 153 -19.43 -8.81 -0.03
C VAL A 153 -20.62 -9.14 0.84
N THR A 154 -20.52 -8.88 2.14
CA THR A 154 -21.62 -9.15 3.07
C THR A 154 -22.84 -8.29 2.77
N HIS A 155 -22.64 -7.01 2.46
CA HIS A 155 -23.73 -6.08 2.13
C HIS A 155 -24.45 -6.49 0.84
N ASP A 156 -23.68 -6.73 -0.22
CA ASP A 156 -24.20 -7.03 -1.55
C ASP A 156 -24.88 -8.39 -1.61
N MET A 157 -24.47 -9.36 -0.79
CA MET A 157 -25.20 -10.63 -0.63
C MET A 157 -26.47 -10.49 0.20
N ARG A 158 -26.48 -9.63 1.23
CA ARG A 158 -27.63 -9.49 2.14
C ARG A 158 -28.86 -8.91 1.43
N GLY A 159 -28.68 -7.97 0.50
CA GLY A 159 -29.77 -7.35 -0.25
C GLY A 159 -30.66 -8.35 -1.01
N PRO A 160 -30.08 -9.15 -1.94
CA PRO A 160 -30.82 -10.20 -2.65
C PRO A 160 -31.46 -11.23 -1.72
N LEU A 161 -30.76 -11.65 -0.65
CA LEU A 161 -31.29 -12.62 0.31
C LEU A 161 -32.53 -12.09 1.05
N LEU A 162 -32.50 -10.83 1.52
CA LEU A 162 -33.65 -10.19 2.15
C LEU A 162 -34.82 -10.03 1.15
N SER A 163 -34.52 -9.72 -0.11
CA SER A 163 -35.54 -9.64 -1.15
C SER A 163 -36.20 -10.99 -1.42
N ILE A 164 -35.43 -12.08 -1.43
CA ILE A 164 -35.98 -13.45 -1.58
C ILE A 164 -36.85 -13.79 -0.38
N LEU A 165 -36.35 -13.57 0.84
CA LEU A 165 -37.08 -13.87 2.06
C LEU A 165 -38.40 -13.11 2.13
N GLY A 166 -38.39 -11.79 1.85
CA GLY A 166 -39.60 -10.98 1.84
C GLY A 166 -40.60 -11.40 0.75
N ALA A 167 -40.12 -11.84 -0.42
CA ALA A 167 -41.00 -12.36 -1.47
C ALA A 167 -41.62 -13.72 -1.09
N VAL A 168 -40.87 -14.59 -0.38
CA VAL A 168 -41.40 -15.85 0.16
C VAL A 168 -42.47 -15.57 1.21
N GLU A 169 -42.19 -14.70 2.19
CA GLU A 169 -43.14 -14.33 3.24
C GLU A 169 -44.42 -13.71 2.67
N ALA A 170 -44.30 -12.82 1.69
CA ALA A 170 -45.46 -12.22 1.02
C ALA A 170 -46.28 -13.27 0.26
N ALA A 171 -45.63 -14.16 -0.49
CA ALA A 171 -46.30 -15.20 -1.27
C ALA A 171 -47.09 -16.18 -0.40
N GLN A 172 -46.66 -16.44 0.84
CA GLN A 172 -47.36 -17.32 1.79
C GLN A 172 -48.74 -16.80 2.22
N HIS A 173 -48.98 -15.50 2.09
CA HIS A 173 -50.23 -14.84 2.48
C HIS A 173 -51.09 -14.41 1.29
N MET A 174 -50.74 -14.88 0.08
CA MET A 174 -51.46 -14.59 -1.15
C MET A 174 -52.28 -15.79 -1.61
N ASP A 175 -53.52 -15.55 -2.00
CA ASP A 175 -54.40 -16.58 -2.58
C ASP A 175 -54.45 -16.52 -4.11
N ASP A 176 -54.12 -15.36 -4.70
CA ASP A 176 -54.13 -15.17 -6.15
C ASP A 176 -52.84 -15.70 -6.79
N ILE A 177 -53.02 -16.60 -7.76
CA ILE A 177 -51.93 -17.24 -8.49
C ILE A 177 -51.11 -16.23 -9.33
N THR A 178 -51.73 -15.13 -9.77
CA THR A 178 -51.05 -14.09 -10.55
C THR A 178 -50.07 -13.33 -9.67
N ASP A 179 -50.46 -13.01 -8.43
CA ASP A 179 -49.60 -12.33 -7.46
C ASP A 179 -48.48 -13.24 -6.92
N ILE A 180 -48.76 -14.52 -6.67
CA ILE A 180 -47.71 -15.52 -6.36
C ILE A 180 -46.68 -15.61 -7.48
N ARG A 181 -47.11 -15.61 -8.75
CA ARG A 181 -46.19 -15.60 -9.90
C ARG A 181 -45.30 -14.36 -9.93
N LYS A 182 -45.81 -13.19 -9.55
CA LYS A 182 -44.98 -11.97 -9.43
C LYS A 182 -43.90 -12.13 -8.35
N MET A 183 -44.23 -12.74 -7.20
CA MET A 183 -43.24 -13.02 -6.15
C MET A 183 -42.17 -14.01 -6.63
N LEU A 184 -42.55 -15.06 -7.37
CA LEU A 184 -41.61 -16.00 -7.98
C LEU A 184 -40.66 -15.33 -8.98
N GLU A 185 -41.14 -14.39 -9.78
CA GLU A 185 -40.29 -13.60 -10.69
C GLU A 185 -39.33 -12.68 -9.93
N LEU A 186 -39.78 -12.06 -8.82
CA LEU A 186 -38.89 -11.28 -7.95
C LEU A 186 -37.80 -12.15 -7.31
N MET A 187 -38.15 -13.32 -6.78
CA MET A 187 -37.18 -14.28 -6.24
C MET A 187 -36.16 -14.70 -7.31
N LYS A 188 -36.64 -15.09 -8.50
CA LYS A 188 -35.78 -15.47 -9.63
C LYS A 188 -34.80 -14.36 -10.00
N LYS A 189 -35.27 -13.11 -10.05
CA LYS A 189 -34.42 -11.95 -10.32
C LYS A 189 -33.36 -11.76 -9.23
N SER A 190 -33.73 -11.90 -7.96
CA SER A 190 -32.80 -11.78 -6.84
C SER A 190 -31.75 -12.92 -6.81
N VAL A 191 -32.14 -14.15 -7.14
CA VAL A 191 -31.20 -15.27 -7.29
C VAL A 191 -30.23 -15.02 -8.45
N SER A 192 -30.72 -14.54 -9.59
CA SER A 192 -29.86 -14.19 -10.74
C SER A 192 -28.85 -13.09 -10.37
N ASN A 193 -29.28 -12.06 -9.63
CA ASN A 193 -28.38 -10.99 -9.19
C ASN A 193 -27.28 -11.54 -8.24
N LEU A 194 -27.61 -12.48 -7.36
CA LEU A 194 -26.66 -13.09 -6.45
C LEU A 194 -25.64 -13.97 -7.20
N ASP A 195 -26.07 -14.70 -8.22
CA ASP A 195 -25.20 -15.50 -9.09
C ASP A 195 -24.22 -14.61 -9.89
N ASP A 196 -24.71 -13.52 -10.46
CA ASP A 196 -23.86 -12.53 -11.15
C ASP A 196 -22.83 -11.90 -10.21
N PHE A 197 -23.22 -11.65 -8.96
CA PHE A 197 -22.32 -11.15 -7.92
C PHE A 197 -21.24 -12.17 -7.54
N ILE A 198 -21.60 -13.44 -7.35
CA ILE A 198 -20.65 -14.53 -7.05
C ILE A 198 -19.64 -14.70 -8.18
N LYS A 199 -20.10 -14.66 -9.44
CA LYS A 199 -19.20 -14.69 -10.62
C LYS A 199 -18.23 -13.53 -10.60
N SER A 200 -18.72 -12.32 -10.30
CA SER A 200 -17.87 -11.12 -10.21
C SER A 200 -16.79 -11.24 -9.12
N ILE A 201 -17.12 -11.84 -7.97
CA ILE A 201 -16.15 -12.15 -6.92
C ILE A 201 -15.12 -13.19 -7.41
N HIS A 202 -15.58 -14.26 -8.06
CA HIS A 202 -14.71 -15.31 -8.57
C HIS A 202 -13.71 -14.76 -9.60
N ASP A 203 -14.18 -13.92 -10.52
CA ASP A 203 -13.35 -13.26 -11.52
C ASP A 203 -12.31 -12.33 -10.88
N TYR A 204 -12.71 -11.57 -9.85
CA TYR A 204 -11.79 -10.75 -9.05
C TYR A 204 -10.71 -11.58 -8.36
N TYR A 205 -11.08 -12.71 -7.73
CA TYR A 205 -10.12 -13.59 -7.07
C TYR A 205 -9.12 -14.21 -8.04
N ASN A 206 -9.57 -14.64 -9.22
CA ASN A 206 -8.70 -15.22 -10.23
C ASN A 206 -7.70 -14.20 -10.78
N LEU A 207 -8.12 -12.95 -10.99
CA LEU A 207 -7.25 -11.86 -11.44
C LEU A 207 -6.17 -11.50 -10.42
N ASN A 208 -6.49 -11.53 -9.11
CA ASN A 208 -5.55 -11.16 -8.07
C ASN A 208 -4.56 -12.27 -7.68
N ARG A 209 -4.84 -13.54 -8.01
CA ARG A 209 -3.95 -14.68 -7.70
C ARG A 209 -3.21 -15.23 -8.91
N GLY A 210 -3.72 -15.04 -10.12
CA GLY A 210 -3.11 -15.55 -11.34
C GLY A 210 -1.94 -14.66 -11.80
N GLU A 211 -0.88 -15.29 -12.31
CA GLU A 211 0.02 -14.59 -13.21
C GLU A 211 -0.76 -14.29 -14.50
N LEU A 212 -0.68 -13.06 -15.00
CA LEU A 212 -1.34 -12.70 -16.26
C LEU A 212 -0.77 -13.54 -17.39
N GLU A 213 -1.63 -14.26 -18.12
CA GLU A 213 -1.22 -15.03 -19.29
C GLU A 213 -1.18 -14.11 -20.51
N ILE A 214 -0.03 -13.43 -20.68
CA ILE A 214 0.16 -12.50 -21.79
C ILE A 214 0.30 -13.27 -23.09
N GLN A 215 -0.72 -13.16 -23.94
CA GLN A 215 -0.75 -13.74 -25.28
C GLN A 215 -1.13 -12.71 -26.34
N GLU A 216 -0.94 -13.05 -27.61
CA GLU A 216 -1.38 -12.20 -28.71
C GLU A 216 -2.91 -12.21 -28.80
N ILE A 217 -3.48 -11.01 -28.92
CA ILE A 217 -4.92 -10.78 -28.84
C ILE A 217 -5.47 -10.44 -30.21
N ASP A 218 -6.49 -11.19 -30.62
CA ASP A 218 -7.32 -10.87 -31.77
C ASP A 218 -8.66 -10.27 -31.28
N PHE A 219 -8.78 -8.94 -31.35
CA PHE A 219 -9.99 -8.25 -30.94
C PHE A 219 -11.19 -8.59 -31.83
N ASN A 220 -11.00 -8.90 -33.11
CA ASN A 220 -12.11 -9.31 -33.98
C ASN A 220 -12.71 -10.63 -33.49
N LYS A 221 -11.87 -11.60 -33.13
CA LYS A 221 -12.33 -12.87 -32.57
C LYS A 221 -13.06 -12.67 -31.24
N ILE A 222 -12.45 -11.94 -30.30
CA ILE A 222 -13.04 -11.71 -28.97
C ILE A 222 -14.38 -10.98 -29.06
N VAL A 223 -14.45 -9.89 -29.81
CA VAL A 223 -15.70 -9.12 -29.95
C VAL A 223 -16.77 -9.93 -30.67
N THR A 224 -16.41 -10.74 -31.67
CA THR A 224 -17.36 -11.63 -32.36
C THR A 224 -17.94 -12.67 -31.40
N GLU A 225 -17.11 -13.28 -30.54
CA GLU A 225 -17.56 -14.20 -29.50
C GLU A 225 -18.52 -13.52 -28.51
N GLN A 226 -18.14 -12.33 -28.01
CA GLN A 226 -18.97 -11.56 -27.07
C GLN A 226 -20.30 -11.10 -27.68
N THR A 227 -20.29 -10.67 -28.96
CA THR A 227 -21.51 -10.23 -29.66
C THR A 227 -22.53 -11.36 -29.78
N LYS A 228 -22.08 -12.62 -29.96
CA LYS A 228 -22.96 -13.79 -29.99
C LYS A 228 -23.66 -14.02 -28.64
N ILE A 229 -22.95 -13.80 -27.54
CA ILE A 229 -23.48 -13.93 -26.18
C ILE A 229 -24.57 -12.88 -25.92
N PHE A 230 -24.35 -11.64 -26.35
CA PHE A 230 -25.31 -10.54 -26.18
C PHE A 230 -26.42 -10.49 -27.26
N ASN A 231 -26.44 -11.44 -28.21
CA ASN A 231 -27.38 -11.45 -29.34
C ASN A 231 -28.84 -11.38 -28.92
N PHE A 232 -29.19 -12.27 -27.99
CA PHE A 232 -30.55 -12.31 -27.46
C PHE A 232 -30.92 -11.02 -26.71
N THR A 233 -29.98 -10.45 -25.96
CA THR A 233 -30.21 -9.25 -25.14
C THR A 233 -30.50 -8.03 -26.01
N TYR A 234 -29.74 -7.78 -27.09
CA TYR A 234 -30.01 -6.61 -27.95
C TYR A 234 -31.28 -6.77 -28.79
N LEU A 235 -31.60 -7.99 -29.25
CA LEU A 235 -32.81 -8.26 -30.04
C LEU A 235 -34.09 -8.01 -29.25
N VAL A 236 -34.08 -8.38 -27.96
CA VAL A 236 -35.22 -8.17 -27.06
C VAL A 236 -35.34 -6.71 -26.61
N SER A 237 -34.24 -5.94 -26.63
CA SER A 237 -34.17 -4.59 -26.06
C SER A 237 -34.37 -3.45 -27.07
N ASP A 238 -34.51 -3.77 -28.37
CA ASP A 238 -34.54 -2.81 -29.49
C ASP A 238 -33.36 -1.83 -29.46
N VAL A 239 -32.15 -2.36 -29.21
CA VAL A 239 -30.91 -1.58 -29.12
C VAL A 239 -30.06 -1.84 -30.36
N HIS A 240 -29.70 -0.78 -31.09
CA HIS A 240 -28.78 -0.89 -32.21
C HIS A 240 -27.33 -1.04 -31.72
N PHE A 241 -26.73 -2.21 -31.93
CA PHE A 241 -25.34 -2.47 -31.56
C PHE A 241 -24.42 -2.38 -32.79
N LYS A 242 -23.37 -1.56 -32.69
CA LYS A 242 -22.38 -1.38 -33.75
C LYS A 242 -20.97 -1.58 -33.21
N THR A 243 -20.16 -2.36 -33.93
CA THR A 243 -18.75 -2.59 -33.61
C THR A 243 -17.86 -1.96 -34.69
N SER A 244 -16.71 -1.43 -34.29
CA SER A 244 -15.67 -0.91 -35.19
C SER A 244 -14.30 -1.21 -34.60
N ILE A 245 -13.58 -2.16 -35.20
CA ILE A 245 -12.29 -2.63 -34.70
C ILE A 245 -11.22 -2.26 -35.73
N GLN A 246 -10.23 -1.48 -35.30
CA GLN A 246 -9.08 -1.10 -36.09
C GLN A 246 -7.81 -1.59 -35.39
N GLN A 247 -7.34 -2.77 -35.77
CA GLN A 247 -6.14 -3.38 -35.22
C GLN A 247 -5.04 -3.45 -36.29
N LYS A 248 -4.15 -2.46 -36.31
CA LYS A 248 -3.06 -2.37 -37.29
C LYS A 248 -1.78 -3.08 -36.83
N GLU A 249 -1.69 -3.38 -35.54
CA GLU A 249 -0.50 -3.94 -34.89
C GLU A 249 -0.88 -5.10 -33.96
N VAL A 250 0.12 -5.90 -33.58
CA VAL A 250 -0.04 -6.99 -32.59
C VAL A 250 -0.24 -6.37 -31.22
N PHE A 251 -1.36 -6.71 -30.57
CA PHE A 251 -1.61 -6.39 -29.17
C PHE A 251 -1.31 -7.63 -28.32
N ARG A 252 -0.58 -7.45 -27.22
CA ARG A 252 -0.31 -8.52 -26.25
C ARG A 252 -0.98 -8.18 -24.93
N GLY A 253 -1.74 -9.12 -24.39
CA GLY A 253 -2.47 -8.94 -23.14
C GLY A 253 -3.06 -10.24 -22.64
N ASP A 254 -3.70 -10.16 -21.49
CA ASP A 254 -4.40 -11.30 -20.89
C ASP A 254 -5.83 -11.40 -21.46
N GLN A 255 -6.11 -12.50 -22.15
CA GLN A 255 -7.39 -12.66 -22.84
C GLN A 255 -8.58 -12.74 -21.88
N VAL A 256 -8.39 -13.32 -20.69
CA VAL A 256 -9.46 -13.45 -19.68
C VAL A 256 -9.86 -12.06 -19.17
N SER A 257 -8.88 -11.23 -18.84
CA SER A 257 -9.04 -9.85 -18.38
C SER A 257 -9.76 -8.99 -19.42
N ILE A 258 -9.35 -9.08 -20.69
CA ILE A 258 -9.98 -8.32 -21.79
C ILE A 258 -11.43 -8.76 -21.99
N LYS A 259 -11.70 -10.09 -21.95
CA LYS A 259 -13.07 -10.61 -22.02
C LYS A 259 -13.92 -10.10 -20.87
N LEU A 260 -13.38 -10.05 -19.64
CA LEU A 260 -14.08 -9.53 -18.48
C LEU A 260 -14.43 -8.04 -18.61
N ILE A 261 -13.45 -7.22 -19.02
CA ILE A 261 -13.65 -5.78 -19.26
C ILE A 261 -14.76 -5.56 -20.28
N LEU A 262 -14.67 -6.22 -21.44
CA LEU A 262 -15.67 -6.09 -22.49
C LEU A 262 -17.04 -6.55 -22.02
N ASN A 263 -17.13 -7.67 -21.31
CA ASN A 263 -18.38 -8.18 -20.76
C ASN A 263 -19.03 -7.17 -19.79
N ASN A 264 -18.25 -6.61 -18.87
CA ASN A 264 -18.75 -5.63 -17.88
C ASN A 264 -19.22 -4.34 -18.55
N LEU A 265 -18.45 -3.80 -19.50
CA LEU A 265 -18.81 -2.57 -20.21
C LEU A 265 -20.05 -2.78 -21.09
N LEU A 266 -20.10 -3.86 -21.86
CA LEU A 266 -21.23 -4.17 -22.74
C LEU A 266 -22.50 -4.48 -21.94
N SER A 267 -22.41 -5.31 -20.89
CA SER A 267 -23.55 -5.63 -20.03
C SER A 267 -24.16 -4.37 -19.42
N ASN A 268 -23.33 -3.46 -18.87
CA ASN A 268 -23.79 -2.18 -18.35
C ASN A 268 -24.41 -1.31 -19.45
N ALA A 269 -23.77 -1.24 -20.62
CA ALA A 269 -24.28 -0.47 -21.75
C ALA A 269 -25.67 -0.97 -22.19
N PHE A 270 -25.90 -2.28 -22.26
CA PHE A 270 -27.22 -2.82 -22.61
C PHE A 270 -28.26 -2.66 -21.48
N LYS A 271 -27.86 -2.86 -20.22
CA LYS A 271 -28.76 -2.86 -19.06
C LYS A 271 -29.30 -1.46 -18.72
N TYR A 272 -28.46 -0.43 -18.81
CA TYR A 272 -28.80 0.92 -18.33
C TYR A 272 -29.28 1.88 -19.43
N GLN A 273 -29.95 1.35 -20.47
CA GLN A 273 -30.56 2.15 -21.52
C GLN A 273 -31.78 2.95 -20.99
N ILE A 274 -31.97 4.16 -21.49
CA ILE A 274 -33.15 4.99 -21.17
C ILE A 274 -34.37 4.36 -21.82
N LYS A 275 -35.35 3.90 -21.02
CA LYS A 275 -36.50 3.11 -21.49
C LYS A 275 -37.31 3.78 -22.59
N GLU A 276 -37.52 5.10 -22.48
CA GLU A 276 -38.37 5.91 -23.36
C GLU A 276 -37.69 6.37 -24.65
N ASN A 277 -36.37 6.17 -24.75
CA ASN A 277 -35.63 6.56 -25.95
C ASN A 277 -35.93 5.56 -27.09
N LYS A 278 -36.37 6.09 -28.24
CA LYS A 278 -36.65 5.28 -29.44
C LYS A 278 -35.38 4.90 -30.21
N ASN A 279 -34.26 5.59 -29.98
CA ASN A 279 -32.99 5.39 -30.68
C ASN A 279 -31.92 4.88 -29.72
N LYS A 280 -32.16 3.73 -29.10
CA LYS A 280 -31.18 3.10 -28.21
C LYS A 280 -30.03 2.56 -29.03
N ARG A 281 -28.81 2.89 -28.64
CA ARG A 281 -27.60 2.41 -29.33
C ARG A 281 -26.47 2.11 -28.37
N VAL A 282 -25.66 1.14 -28.74
CA VAL A 282 -24.38 0.83 -28.10
C VAL A 282 -23.33 0.74 -29.22
N GLU A 283 -22.25 1.49 -29.08
CA GLU A 283 -21.14 1.48 -30.03
C GLU A 283 -19.87 1.01 -29.32
N LEU A 284 -19.27 -0.08 -29.80
CA LEU A 284 -17.95 -0.54 -29.35
C LEU A 284 -16.92 -0.18 -30.41
N LYS A 285 -15.95 0.66 -30.05
CA LYS A 285 -14.81 1.02 -30.89
C LYS A 285 -13.55 0.53 -30.22
N ILE A 286 -12.68 -0.13 -30.97
CA ILE A 286 -11.37 -0.57 -30.50
C ILE A 286 -10.33 -0.12 -31.52
N LEU A 287 -9.37 0.69 -31.08
CA LEU A 287 -8.21 1.12 -31.88
C LEU A 287 -6.93 0.59 -31.24
N VAL A 288 -6.16 -0.19 -31.98
CA VAL A 288 -4.85 -0.67 -31.54
C VAL A 288 -3.74 0.04 -32.30
N GLU A 289 -2.99 0.89 -31.60
CA GLU A 289 -1.84 1.63 -32.12
C GLU A 289 -0.76 1.79 -31.03
N ASN A 290 0.52 1.69 -31.41
CA ASN A 290 1.68 1.83 -30.53
C ASN A 290 1.65 0.90 -29.31
N GLY A 291 1.20 -0.35 -29.50
CA GLY A 291 1.08 -1.33 -28.42
C GLY A 291 0.00 -1.03 -27.37
N LYS A 292 -0.91 -0.08 -27.64
CA LYS A 292 -2.06 0.24 -26.79
C LYS A 292 -3.36 -0.07 -27.51
N ALA A 293 -4.37 -0.49 -26.76
CA ALA A 293 -5.75 -0.63 -27.24
C ALA A 293 -6.63 0.43 -26.54
N ILE A 294 -7.35 1.24 -27.32
CA ILE A 294 -8.26 2.31 -26.86
C ILE A 294 -9.68 1.99 -27.31
#